data_AF-A0A6C2YV00-F1
#
_entry.id   AF-A0A6C2YV00-F1
#
_cell.length_a   1.000
_cell.length_b   1.000
_cell.length_c   1.000
_cell.angle_alpha   90.00
_cell.angle_beta   90.00
_cell.angle_gamma   90.00
#
_symmetry.space_group_name_H-M   'P 1'
#
loop_
_entity.id
_entity.type
_entity.pdbx_description
1 polymer ?
#
loop_
_entity_poly.entity_id
_entity_poly.type
_entity_poly.pdbx_seq_one_letter_code
_entity_poly.pdbx_strand_id
1 'polypeptide(L)'
;MKISRHPVDMNVVEQWFTRDCKSFDSRLSNCINRIRGLTSFVSSCAQNVYLAGAVIAPDSPEVARALRIAAQALGAVFAFRLDPPPSEYPIGEGPPVCYPTPIDPGICDILLWQRAYHLSLITRQTIPLQYLCRVTKDTFKGSNLVGYDDEAYWFLELKQRAAQESGFAWEPLLLRCEAWEAKAVLTSKSIGLKMLKCLRIPYHRVLRRIGENSVSGLEAELTKAASLHKKYWATPQKRAEDLNGMVSLPLVALAALAWDRGMRFHVESDYLPWSWVTGELFNRVEVPKIVPK
;
A
#
# COMPACT_ATOMS: atom_id res chain seq x y z
N MET A 1 -16.50 11.02 15.98
CA MET A 1 -17.57 10.46 15.12
C MET A 1 -16.94 9.38 14.27
N LYS A 2 -17.42 8.14 14.38
CA LYS A 2 -16.90 7.01 13.60
C LYS A 2 -17.31 7.10 12.13
N ILE A 3 -16.35 6.94 11.21
CA ILE A 3 -16.63 6.78 9.78
C ILE A 3 -16.90 5.30 9.47
N SER A 4 -18.18 4.92 9.37
CA SER A 4 -18.54 3.55 9.01
C SER A 4 -18.29 3.24 7.53
N ARG A 5 -17.92 2.00 7.23
CA ARG A 5 -17.75 1.49 5.86
C ARG A 5 -19.02 1.66 5.03
N HIS A 6 -18.87 1.68 3.70
CA HIS A 6 -19.99 1.51 2.78
C HIS A 6 -20.54 0.09 2.90
N PRO A 7 -21.78 -0.18 2.46
CA PRO A 7 -22.35 -1.52 2.48
C PRO A 7 -21.46 -2.52 1.72
N VAL A 8 -21.29 -3.71 2.30
CA VAL A 8 -20.47 -4.80 1.77
C VAL A 8 -21.30 -6.08 1.80
N ASP A 9 -21.14 -6.94 0.80
CA ASP A 9 -21.70 -8.29 0.85
C ASP A 9 -20.85 -9.18 1.77
N MET A 10 -21.37 -9.45 2.96
CA MET A 10 -20.66 -10.22 3.99
C MET A 10 -20.44 -11.68 3.57
N ASN A 11 -21.36 -12.27 2.80
CA ASN A 11 -21.22 -13.65 2.34
C ASN A 11 -20.03 -13.75 1.36
N VAL A 12 -19.90 -12.79 0.44
CA VAL A 12 -18.78 -12.76 -0.52
C VAL A 12 -17.45 -12.56 0.20
N VAL A 13 -17.41 -11.64 1.18
CA VAL A 13 -16.21 -11.37 1.98
C VAL A 13 -15.76 -12.59 2.79
N GLU A 14 -16.68 -13.24 3.50
CA GLU A 14 -16.38 -14.45 4.28
C GLU A 14 -15.90 -15.60 3.41
N GLN A 15 -16.54 -15.80 2.24
CA GLN A 15 -16.12 -16.83 1.28
C GLN A 15 -14.71 -16.58 0.76
N TRP A 16 -14.37 -15.35 0.38
CA TRP A 16 -13.03 -15.01 -0.09
C TRP A 16 -11.97 -15.17 0.98
N PHE A 17 -12.22 -14.65 2.18
CA PHE A 17 -11.29 -14.80 3.30
C PHE A 17 -11.02 -16.29 3.60
N THR A 18 -12.08 -17.07 3.78
CA THR A 18 -11.97 -18.50 4.14
C THR A 18 -11.24 -19.30 3.06
N ARG A 19 -11.63 -19.13 1.79
CA ARG A 19 -11.02 -19.82 0.65
C ARG A 19 -9.53 -19.50 0.51
N ASP A 20 -9.17 -18.23 0.59
CA ASP A 20 -7.82 -17.79 0.30
C ASP A 20 -6.88 -17.98 1.49
N CYS A 21 -7.37 -17.94 2.74
CA CYS A 21 -6.64 -18.42 3.91
C CYS A 21 -6.32 -19.93 3.77
N LYS A 22 -7.32 -20.75 3.41
CA LYS A 22 -7.14 -22.21 3.27
C LYS A 22 -6.12 -22.60 2.19
N SER A 23 -6.04 -21.83 1.10
CA SER A 23 -5.15 -22.13 -0.02
C SER A 23 -3.85 -21.34 -0.02
N PHE A 24 -3.63 -20.47 0.98
CA PHE A 24 -2.53 -19.50 1.01
C PHE A 24 -1.17 -20.15 0.80
N ASP A 25 -0.82 -21.16 1.62
CA ASP A 25 0.51 -21.77 1.59
C ASP A 25 0.76 -22.57 0.32
N SER A 26 -0.24 -23.32 -0.17
CA SER A 26 -0.13 -24.03 -1.44
C SER A 26 0.07 -23.07 -2.62
N ARG A 27 -0.64 -21.94 -2.63
CA ARG A 27 -0.54 -20.94 -3.71
C ARG A 27 0.78 -20.19 -3.64
N LEU A 28 1.23 -19.82 -2.45
CA LEU A 28 2.54 -19.21 -2.25
C LEU A 28 3.64 -20.15 -2.76
N SER A 29 3.64 -21.41 -2.31
CA SER A 29 4.66 -22.41 -2.72
C SER A 29 4.70 -22.63 -4.23
N ASN A 30 3.54 -22.64 -4.90
CA ASN A 30 3.46 -22.79 -6.35
C ASN A 30 3.96 -21.56 -7.14
N CYS A 31 3.99 -20.40 -6.49
CA CYS A 31 4.32 -19.12 -7.12
C CYS A 31 5.70 -18.58 -6.73
N ILE A 32 6.24 -18.98 -5.58
CA ILE A 32 7.39 -18.33 -4.94
C ILE A 32 8.66 -18.35 -5.79
N ASN A 33 8.86 -19.37 -6.63
CA ASN A 33 10.02 -19.48 -7.51
C ASN A 33 9.88 -18.75 -8.85
N ARG A 34 8.79 -18.00 -9.06
CA ARG A 34 8.55 -17.24 -10.30
C ARG A 34 8.10 -15.83 -9.95
N ILE A 35 8.85 -14.81 -10.36
CA ILE A 35 8.50 -13.41 -10.05
C ILE A 35 7.08 -13.02 -10.52
N ARG A 36 6.65 -13.49 -11.70
CA ARG A 36 5.27 -13.28 -12.21
C ARG A 36 4.24 -14.12 -11.44
N GLY A 37 4.67 -15.25 -10.90
CA GLY A 37 3.87 -16.05 -9.97
C GLY A 37 3.58 -15.26 -8.70
N LEU A 38 4.56 -14.53 -8.16
CA LEU A 38 4.37 -13.70 -6.97
C LEU A 38 3.35 -12.58 -7.16
N THR A 39 3.44 -11.83 -8.26
CA THR A 39 2.45 -10.77 -8.54
C THR A 39 1.03 -11.33 -8.66
N SER A 40 0.90 -12.50 -9.31
CA SER A 40 -0.36 -13.23 -9.44
C SER A 40 -0.87 -13.75 -8.09
N PHE A 41 0.02 -14.26 -7.24
CA PHE A 41 -0.31 -14.69 -5.88
C PHE A 41 -0.83 -13.52 -5.03
N VAL A 42 -0.16 -12.36 -5.09
CA VAL A 42 -0.59 -11.18 -4.37
C VAL A 42 -1.96 -10.73 -4.83
N SER A 43 -2.21 -10.61 -6.14
CA SER A 43 -3.48 -10.10 -6.67
C SER A 43 -4.65 -11.07 -6.51
N SER A 44 -4.42 -12.38 -6.50
CA SER A 44 -5.49 -13.40 -6.51
C SER A 44 -5.70 -14.13 -5.17
N CYS A 45 -4.81 -13.96 -4.20
CA CYS A 45 -4.86 -14.66 -2.92
C CYS A 45 -4.55 -13.72 -1.75
N ALA A 46 -3.32 -13.22 -1.63
CA ALA A 46 -2.93 -12.42 -0.45
C ALA A 46 -3.79 -11.16 -0.30
N GLN A 47 -4.10 -10.49 -1.42
CA GLN A 47 -5.02 -9.36 -1.47
C GLN A 47 -6.37 -9.68 -0.85
N ASN A 48 -6.95 -10.82 -1.20
CA ASN A 48 -8.26 -11.20 -0.73
C ASN A 48 -8.23 -11.46 0.76
N VAL A 49 -7.20 -12.13 1.26
CA VAL A 49 -7.02 -12.36 2.71
C VAL A 49 -7.00 -11.05 3.47
N TYR A 50 -6.16 -10.08 3.10
CA TYR A 50 -6.08 -8.85 3.90
C TYR A 50 -7.22 -7.85 3.63
N LEU A 51 -7.80 -7.78 2.42
CA LEU A 51 -8.91 -6.86 2.14
C LEU A 51 -10.25 -7.39 2.68
N ALA A 52 -10.52 -8.69 2.57
CA ALA A 52 -11.68 -9.30 3.20
C ALA A 52 -11.48 -9.37 4.72
N GLY A 53 -10.28 -9.74 5.17
CA GLY A 53 -9.92 -9.79 6.58
C GLY A 53 -10.02 -8.43 7.27
N ALA A 54 -9.73 -7.30 6.60
CA ALA A 54 -9.99 -5.97 7.14
C ALA A 54 -11.46 -5.72 7.56
N VAL A 55 -12.40 -6.47 6.98
CA VAL A 55 -13.83 -6.37 7.30
C VAL A 55 -14.20 -7.29 8.45
N ILE A 56 -13.77 -8.56 8.42
CA ILE A 56 -14.27 -9.60 9.33
C ILE A 56 -13.33 -9.98 10.46
N ALA A 57 -12.02 -9.82 10.26
CA ALA A 57 -10.98 -10.27 11.18
C ALA A 57 -9.71 -9.41 11.06
N PRO A 58 -9.81 -8.07 11.24
CA PRO A 58 -8.71 -7.15 10.95
C PRO A 58 -7.46 -7.43 11.79
N ASP A 59 -7.62 -8.02 12.97
CA ASP A 59 -6.54 -8.29 13.92
C ASP A 59 -6.03 -9.74 13.86
N SER A 60 -6.43 -10.51 12.85
CA SER A 60 -6.07 -11.92 12.71
C SER A 60 -4.61 -12.11 12.26
N PRO A 61 -3.94 -13.20 12.70
CA PRO A 61 -2.59 -13.53 12.24
C PRO A 61 -2.53 -13.79 10.73
N GLU A 62 -3.61 -14.28 10.11
CA GLU A 62 -3.71 -14.49 8.67
C GLU A 62 -3.61 -13.16 7.91
N VAL A 63 -4.30 -12.12 8.38
CA VAL A 63 -4.21 -10.77 7.82
C VAL A 63 -2.80 -10.19 7.98
N ALA A 64 -2.22 -10.30 9.18
CA ALA A 64 -0.87 -9.84 9.46
C ALA A 64 0.14 -10.48 8.49
N ARG A 65 0.06 -11.81 8.35
CA ARG A 65 0.91 -12.60 7.47
C ARG A 65 0.69 -12.26 6.00
N ALA A 66 -0.56 -12.12 5.55
CA ALA A 66 -0.87 -11.78 4.17
C ALA A 66 -0.35 -10.39 3.77
N LEU A 67 -0.52 -9.38 4.62
CA LEU A 67 0.04 -8.04 4.41
C LEU A 67 1.57 -8.09 4.31
N ARG A 68 2.21 -8.80 5.25
CA ARG A 68 3.67 -8.92 5.32
C ARG A 68 4.24 -9.58 4.06
N ILE A 69 3.72 -10.74 3.68
CA ILE A 69 4.19 -11.48 2.50
C ILE A 69 3.87 -10.71 1.21
N ALA A 70 2.75 -9.99 1.14
CA ALA A 70 2.45 -9.16 -0.02
C ALA A 70 3.46 -8.01 -0.17
N ALA A 71 3.88 -7.36 0.92
CA ALA A 71 4.92 -6.33 0.85
C ALA A 71 6.26 -6.91 0.36
N GLN A 72 6.66 -8.08 0.85
CA GLN A 72 7.89 -8.78 0.43
C GLN A 72 7.84 -9.19 -1.04
N ALA A 73 6.75 -9.84 -1.45
CA ALA A 73 6.56 -10.33 -2.81
C ALA A 73 6.58 -9.18 -3.83
N LEU A 74 5.90 -8.06 -3.54
CA LEU A 74 5.94 -6.90 -4.41
C LEU A 74 7.26 -6.13 -4.33
N GLY A 75 7.91 -6.10 -3.15
CA GLY A 75 9.25 -5.54 -2.99
C GLY A 75 10.30 -6.29 -3.82
N ALA A 76 10.21 -7.62 -3.89
CA ALA A 76 11.10 -8.46 -4.69
C ALA A 76 11.04 -8.09 -6.19
N VAL A 77 9.85 -7.78 -6.72
CA VAL A 77 9.67 -7.37 -8.13
C VAL A 77 10.56 -6.17 -8.46
N PHE A 78 10.58 -5.17 -7.58
CA PHE A 78 11.43 -3.99 -7.77
C PHE A 78 12.89 -4.28 -7.44
N ALA A 79 13.17 -5.01 -6.38
CA ALA A 79 14.54 -5.33 -5.96
C ALA A 79 15.34 -6.04 -7.07
N PHE A 80 14.75 -7.06 -7.72
CA PHE A 80 15.39 -7.78 -8.82
C PHE A 80 15.35 -7.05 -10.16
N ARG A 81 14.61 -5.93 -10.27
CA ARG A 81 14.63 -5.06 -11.45
C ARG A 81 15.77 -4.04 -11.42
N LEU A 82 16.27 -3.70 -10.23
CA LEU A 82 17.38 -2.80 -10.04
C LEU A 82 18.71 -3.41 -10.53
N ASP A 83 19.68 -2.54 -10.76
CA ASP A 83 21.04 -2.91 -11.11
C ASP A 83 22.03 -2.39 -10.04
N PRO A 84 22.85 -3.26 -9.42
CA PRO A 84 22.73 -4.73 -9.46
C PRO A 84 21.50 -5.22 -8.66
N PRO A 85 20.91 -6.36 -9.05
CA PRO A 85 19.89 -7.04 -8.24
C PRO A 85 20.54 -7.69 -7.01
N PRO A 86 19.76 -8.00 -5.96
CA PRO A 86 20.27 -8.80 -4.84
C PRO A 86 20.57 -10.25 -5.24
N SER A 87 21.46 -10.91 -4.52
CA SER A 87 21.70 -12.36 -4.66
C SER A 87 20.54 -13.19 -4.13
N GLU A 88 19.93 -12.75 -3.03
CA GLU A 88 18.78 -13.40 -2.40
C GLU A 88 17.81 -12.37 -1.79
N TYR A 89 16.56 -12.77 -1.61
CA TYR A 89 15.51 -11.90 -1.07
C TYR A 89 14.54 -12.66 -0.15
N PRO A 90 14.23 -12.17 1.06
CA PRO A 90 13.34 -12.88 1.98
C PRO A 90 11.86 -12.76 1.56
N ILE A 91 11.16 -13.91 1.50
CA ILE A 91 9.70 -13.96 1.25
C ILE A 91 9.07 -15.04 2.14
N GLY A 92 8.09 -14.65 2.95
CA GLY A 92 7.46 -15.54 3.91
C GLY A 92 8.44 -16.03 4.97
N GLU A 93 8.22 -17.25 5.43
CA GLU A 93 9.02 -17.89 6.49
C GLU A 93 10.02 -18.93 5.95
N GLY A 94 10.04 -19.11 4.62
CA GLY A 94 10.93 -20.06 3.96
C GLY A 94 12.33 -19.48 3.72
N PRO A 95 13.23 -20.27 3.12
CA PRO A 95 14.52 -19.77 2.66
C PRO A 95 14.37 -18.57 1.72
N PRO A 96 15.33 -17.62 1.73
CA PRO A 96 15.37 -16.55 0.74
C PRO A 96 15.32 -17.06 -0.70
N VAL A 97 14.71 -16.29 -1.59
CA VAL A 97 14.56 -16.61 -3.00
C VAL A 97 15.60 -15.90 -3.86
N CYS A 98 15.90 -16.45 -5.03
CA CYS A 98 16.71 -15.81 -6.06
C CYS A 98 15.99 -15.93 -7.42
N TYR A 99 16.04 -14.87 -8.24
CA TYR A 99 15.56 -14.89 -9.62
C TYR A 99 16.72 -14.56 -10.56
N PRO A 100 17.42 -15.57 -11.12
CA PRO A 100 18.62 -15.35 -11.94
C PRO A 100 18.31 -14.76 -13.32
N THR A 101 17.05 -14.79 -13.74
CA THR A 101 16.60 -14.26 -15.03
C THR A 101 16.22 -12.79 -14.91
N PRO A 102 16.58 -11.93 -15.91
CA PRO A 102 16.11 -10.56 -15.97
C PRO A 102 14.58 -10.47 -15.83
N ILE A 103 14.14 -9.51 -15.03
CA ILE A 103 12.72 -9.28 -14.78
C ILE A 103 12.07 -8.63 -16.01
N ASP A 104 10.96 -9.20 -16.48
CA ASP A 104 10.12 -8.61 -17.52
C ASP A 104 9.70 -7.18 -17.13
N PRO A 105 10.11 -6.13 -17.87
CA PRO A 105 9.73 -4.76 -17.53
C PRO A 105 8.21 -4.55 -17.48
N GLY A 106 7.45 -5.35 -18.23
CA GLY A 106 5.99 -5.30 -18.29
C GLY A 106 5.29 -5.60 -16.96
N ILE A 107 5.98 -6.24 -16.00
CA ILE A 107 5.44 -6.50 -14.66
C ILE A 107 5.73 -5.38 -13.65
N CYS A 108 6.60 -4.43 -13.98
CA CYS A 108 7.01 -3.34 -13.10
C CYS A 108 6.30 -2.04 -13.48
N ASP A 109 5.21 -1.71 -12.78
CA ASP A 109 4.48 -0.46 -13.00
C ASP A 109 4.34 0.38 -11.72
N ILE A 110 4.03 1.67 -11.88
CA ILE A 110 4.00 2.61 -10.75
C ILE A 110 2.86 2.33 -9.76
N LEU A 111 1.75 1.72 -10.20
CA LEU A 111 0.66 1.33 -9.29
C LEU A 111 1.10 0.14 -8.43
N LEU A 112 1.82 -0.81 -9.02
CA LEU A 112 2.43 -1.91 -8.28
C LEU A 112 3.46 -1.39 -7.27
N TRP A 113 4.28 -0.41 -7.66
CA TRP A 113 5.23 0.27 -6.76
C TRP A 113 4.51 0.93 -5.59
N GLN A 114 3.45 1.69 -5.85
CA GLN A 114 2.67 2.38 -4.80
C GLN A 114 2.07 1.38 -3.82
N ARG A 115 1.58 0.24 -4.32
CA ARG A 115 1.03 -0.81 -3.48
C ARG A 115 2.11 -1.44 -2.61
N ALA A 116 3.27 -1.77 -3.17
CA ALA A 116 4.42 -2.27 -2.43
C ALA A 116 4.84 -1.27 -1.33
N TYR A 117 4.91 0.02 -1.67
CA TYR A 117 5.23 1.10 -0.75
C TYR A 117 4.25 1.18 0.43
N HIS A 118 2.94 1.23 0.16
CA HIS A 118 1.94 1.29 1.22
C HIS A 118 1.99 0.05 2.13
N LEU A 119 2.08 -1.16 1.55
CA LEU A 119 2.19 -2.38 2.33
C LEU A 119 3.46 -2.42 3.18
N SER A 120 4.57 -1.90 2.67
CA SER A 120 5.85 -1.83 3.40
C SER A 120 5.75 -0.90 4.61
N LEU A 121 5.09 0.27 4.46
CA LEU A 121 4.83 1.18 5.59
C LEU A 121 3.89 0.56 6.63
N ILE A 122 2.77 -0.02 6.19
CA ILE A 122 1.80 -0.65 7.09
C ILE A 122 2.48 -1.74 7.92
N THR A 123 3.25 -2.60 7.25
CA THR A 123 3.91 -3.77 7.88
C THR A 123 5.26 -3.45 8.51
N ARG A 124 5.72 -2.18 8.44
CA ARG A 124 7.03 -1.72 8.94
C ARG A 124 8.22 -2.52 8.40
N GLN A 125 8.11 -2.98 7.16
CA GLN A 125 9.15 -3.78 6.53
C GLN A 125 10.19 -2.91 5.83
N THR A 126 11.38 -2.90 6.41
CA THR A 126 12.50 -2.08 5.94
C THR A 126 13.12 -2.59 4.65
N ILE A 127 13.27 -3.90 4.47
CA ILE A 127 13.91 -4.50 3.27
C ILE A 127 13.16 -4.10 1.98
N PRO A 128 11.85 -4.37 1.82
CA PRO A 128 11.10 -3.88 0.67
C PRO A 128 11.19 -2.36 0.49
N LEU A 129 11.04 -1.59 1.57
CA LEU A 129 11.06 -0.13 1.52
C LEU A 129 12.39 0.43 1.00
N GLN A 130 13.52 -0.14 1.43
CA GLN A 130 14.86 0.26 0.98
C GLN A 130 15.03 0.08 -0.54
N TYR A 131 14.59 -1.05 -1.10
CA TYR A 131 14.64 -1.25 -2.55
C TYR A 131 13.68 -0.33 -3.30
N LEU A 132 12.46 -0.11 -2.78
CA LEU A 132 11.49 0.79 -3.39
C LEU A 132 12.00 2.25 -3.44
N CYS A 133 12.78 2.68 -2.45
CA CYS A 133 13.43 4.00 -2.44
C CYS A 133 14.58 4.15 -3.45
N ARG A 134 15.07 3.06 -4.04
CA ARG A 134 16.09 3.08 -5.11
C ARG A 134 15.51 3.10 -6.52
N VAL A 135 14.20 2.87 -6.65
CA VAL A 135 13.49 2.85 -7.94
C VAL A 135 13.52 4.24 -8.57
N THR A 136 13.85 4.31 -9.86
CA THR A 136 13.87 5.55 -10.64
C THR A 136 12.84 5.48 -11.77
N LYS A 137 12.66 6.60 -12.49
CA LYS A 137 11.88 6.62 -13.74
C LYS A 137 12.30 5.52 -14.73
N ASP A 138 13.60 5.22 -14.78
CA ASP A 138 14.15 4.22 -15.70
C ASP A 138 13.75 2.78 -15.36
N THR A 139 13.44 2.49 -14.09
CA THR A 139 12.94 1.17 -13.67
C THR A 139 11.63 0.80 -14.37
N PHE A 140 10.82 1.80 -14.75
CA PHE A 140 9.51 1.63 -15.40
C PHE A 140 9.58 1.64 -16.93
N LYS A 141 10.77 1.83 -17.52
CA LYS A 141 10.93 1.72 -18.98
C LYS A 141 10.56 0.30 -19.42
N GLY A 142 9.59 0.19 -20.32
CA GLY A 142 9.03 -1.07 -20.81
C GLY A 142 7.84 -1.60 -20.01
N SER A 143 7.31 -0.85 -19.04
CA SER A 143 6.05 -1.24 -18.36
C SER A 143 4.88 -1.26 -19.33
N ASN A 144 3.90 -2.15 -19.08
CA ASN A 144 2.69 -2.26 -19.89
C ASN A 144 1.71 -1.08 -19.69
N LEU A 145 1.92 -0.23 -18.68
CA LEU A 145 1.13 0.98 -18.51
C LEU A 145 1.70 2.09 -19.41
N VAL A 146 0.92 2.44 -20.43
CA VAL A 146 1.19 3.59 -21.31
C VAL A 146 0.73 4.88 -20.62
N GLY A 147 1.52 5.96 -20.74
CA GLY A 147 1.02 7.32 -20.48
C GLY A 147 1.14 7.83 -19.05
N TYR A 148 2.25 7.52 -18.34
CA TYR A 148 2.62 8.32 -17.18
C TYR A 148 3.45 9.52 -17.62
N ASP A 149 2.86 10.70 -17.45
CA ASP A 149 3.55 11.97 -17.60
C ASP A 149 4.58 12.19 -16.47
N ASP A 150 5.40 13.22 -16.60
CA ASP A 150 6.48 13.52 -15.65
C ASP A 150 5.99 13.68 -14.20
N GLU A 151 4.73 14.06 -14.01
CA GLU A 151 4.14 14.30 -12.69
C GLU A 151 3.97 13.01 -11.88
N ALA A 152 3.76 11.87 -12.53
CA ALA A 152 3.72 10.58 -11.86
C ALA A 152 5.02 10.30 -11.09
N TYR A 153 6.16 10.73 -11.66
CA TYR A 153 7.47 10.59 -11.05
C TYR A 153 7.75 11.63 -9.96
N TRP A 154 7.12 12.80 -10.00
CA TRP A 154 7.14 13.73 -8.85
C TRP A 154 6.45 13.11 -7.63
N PHE A 155 5.32 12.42 -7.83
CA PHE A 155 4.63 11.70 -6.75
C PHE A 155 5.42 10.49 -6.24
N LEU A 156 6.17 9.81 -7.12
CA LEU A 156 7.11 8.76 -6.73
C LEU A 156 8.17 9.33 -5.78
N GLU A 157 8.88 10.37 -6.21
CA GLU A 157 9.94 11.01 -5.44
C GLU A 157 9.41 11.56 -4.11
N LEU A 158 8.23 12.18 -4.11
CA LEU A 158 7.58 12.68 -2.89
C LEU A 158 7.37 11.57 -1.86
N LYS A 159 6.92 10.38 -2.30
CA LYS A 159 6.70 9.24 -1.42
C LYS A 159 8.03 8.66 -0.91
N GLN A 160 9.04 8.57 -1.77
CA GLN A 160 10.37 8.11 -1.36
C GLN A 160 10.98 9.01 -0.29
N ARG A 161 11.00 10.33 -0.52
CA ARG A 161 11.45 11.31 0.47
C ARG A 161 10.61 11.26 1.75
N ALA A 162 9.29 11.18 1.61
CA ALA A 162 8.39 11.05 2.74
C ALA A 162 8.58 9.75 3.55
N ALA A 163 9.25 8.72 3.04
CA ALA A 163 9.61 7.54 3.82
C ALA A 163 10.99 7.64 4.47
N GLN A 164 11.89 8.46 3.95
CA GLN A 164 13.29 8.53 4.39
C GLN A 164 13.61 9.75 5.27
N GLU A 165 12.89 10.86 5.10
CA GLU A 165 13.24 12.16 5.67
C GLU A 165 12.24 12.59 6.76
N SER A 166 12.67 13.37 7.76
CA SER A 166 11.76 14.06 8.67
C SER A 166 11.15 15.33 8.04
N GLY A 167 9.95 15.70 8.49
CA GLY A 167 9.00 16.62 7.82
C GLY A 167 9.45 18.07 7.60
N PHE A 168 10.37 18.31 6.66
CA PHE A 168 10.56 19.63 6.03
C PHE A 168 11.26 19.53 4.65
N ALA A 169 12.09 18.51 4.43
CA ALA A 169 12.98 18.42 3.27
C ALA A 169 12.29 18.16 1.91
N TRP A 170 11.00 17.81 1.90
CA TRP A 170 10.22 17.54 0.68
C TRP A 170 9.10 18.54 0.40
N GLU A 171 8.99 19.63 1.17
CA GLU A 171 7.96 20.65 1.02
C GLU A 171 7.91 21.28 -0.40
N PRO A 172 9.03 21.66 -1.05
CA PRO A 172 8.98 22.20 -2.41
C PRO A 172 8.35 21.23 -3.43
N LEU A 173 8.62 19.92 -3.27
CA LEU A 173 8.08 18.89 -4.13
C LEU A 173 6.58 18.66 -3.87
N LEU A 174 6.15 18.76 -2.62
CA LEU A 174 4.73 18.72 -2.27
C LEU A 174 3.97 19.89 -2.90
N LEU A 175 4.47 21.13 -2.79
CA LEU A 175 3.85 22.30 -3.38
C LEU A 175 3.70 22.16 -4.90
N ARG A 176 4.73 21.59 -5.56
CA ARG A 176 4.68 21.27 -7.00
C ARG A 176 3.56 20.28 -7.32
N CYS A 177 3.45 19.20 -6.54
CA CYS A 177 2.40 18.20 -6.71
C CYS A 177 0.99 18.82 -6.55
N GLU A 178 0.81 19.70 -5.58
CA GLU A 178 -0.48 20.33 -5.29
C GLU A 178 -0.89 21.35 -6.35
N ALA A 179 0.08 22.13 -6.87
CA ALA A 179 -0.14 23.01 -8.00
C ALA A 179 -0.61 22.22 -9.24
N TRP A 180 0.00 21.05 -9.49
CA TRP A 180 -0.46 20.16 -10.55
C TRP A 180 -1.88 19.64 -10.29
N GLU A 181 -2.19 19.20 -9.06
CA GLU A 181 -3.53 18.71 -8.73
C GLU A 181 -4.61 19.78 -8.90
N ALA A 182 -4.32 21.03 -8.50
CA ALA A 182 -5.22 22.16 -8.70
C ALA A 182 -5.53 22.37 -10.18
N LYS A 183 -4.51 22.30 -11.05
CA LYS A 183 -4.69 22.37 -12.51
C LYS A 183 -5.47 21.15 -13.04
N ALA A 184 -5.12 19.94 -12.61
CA ALA A 184 -5.75 18.71 -13.04
C ALA A 184 -7.25 18.66 -12.70
N VAL A 185 -7.66 19.24 -11.57
CA VAL A 185 -9.08 19.38 -11.20
C VAL A 185 -9.87 20.22 -12.21
N LEU A 186 -9.25 21.24 -12.81
CA LEU A 186 -9.88 22.12 -13.78
C LEU A 186 -9.99 21.46 -15.17
N THR A 187 -9.08 20.54 -15.50
CA THR A 187 -8.96 19.96 -16.85
C THR A 187 -9.50 18.53 -16.97
N SER A 188 -9.69 17.81 -15.86
CA SER A 188 -10.07 16.38 -15.87
C SER A 188 -11.56 16.12 -16.19
N LYS A 189 -11.82 15.04 -16.94
CA LYS A 189 -13.17 14.50 -17.19
C LYS A 189 -13.72 13.70 -16.00
N SER A 190 -15.04 13.42 -16.00
CA SER A 190 -15.84 13.02 -14.84
C SER A 190 -15.28 11.86 -13.98
N ILE A 191 -14.89 10.72 -14.56
CA ILE A 191 -14.42 9.55 -13.78
C ILE A 191 -13.04 9.80 -13.15
N GLY A 192 -12.10 10.34 -13.93
CA GLY A 192 -10.76 10.70 -13.44
C GLY A 192 -10.81 11.81 -12.37
N LEU A 193 -11.70 12.79 -12.57
CA LEU A 193 -11.92 13.88 -11.63
C LEU A 193 -12.42 13.39 -10.26
N LYS A 194 -13.31 12.39 -10.24
CA LYS A 194 -13.84 11.85 -8.99
C LYS A 194 -12.76 11.13 -8.18
N MET A 195 -11.95 10.30 -8.84
CA MET A 195 -10.80 9.63 -8.23
C MET A 195 -9.79 10.65 -7.70
N LEU A 196 -9.48 11.68 -8.49
CA LEU A 196 -8.58 12.76 -8.09
C LEU A 196 -9.09 13.46 -6.82
N LYS A 197 -10.35 13.90 -6.80
CA LYS A 197 -10.95 14.63 -5.68
C LYS A 197 -11.16 13.78 -4.41
N CYS A 198 -11.45 12.49 -4.56
CA CYS A 198 -11.85 11.66 -3.42
C CYS A 198 -10.73 10.78 -2.87
N LEU A 199 -9.70 10.47 -3.67
CA LEU A 199 -8.62 9.56 -3.26
C LEU A 199 -7.24 10.23 -3.31
N ARG A 200 -6.86 10.83 -4.43
CA ARG A 200 -5.49 11.35 -4.63
C ARG A 200 -5.22 12.66 -3.86
N ILE A 201 -6.06 13.67 -4.04
CA ILE A 201 -5.89 14.95 -3.33
C ILE A 201 -5.97 14.76 -1.81
N PRO A 202 -6.94 13.99 -1.26
CA PRO A 202 -6.99 13.75 0.19
C PRO A 202 -5.74 13.03 0.72
N TYR A 203 -5.16 12.11 -0.05
CA TYR A 203 -3.88 11.49 0.31
C TYR A 203 -2.77 12.54 0.46
N HIS A 204 -2.61 13.47 -0.50
CA HIS A 204 -1.54 14.47 -0.41
C HIS A 204 -1.80 15.51 0.69
N ARG A 205 -3.06 15.84 0.97
CA ARG A 205 -3.41 16.69 2.12
C ARG A 205 -3.05 16.04 3.44
N VAL A 206 -3.34 14.75 3.62
CA VAL A 206 -2.92 14.00 4.80
C VAL A 206 -1.39 14.00 4.89
N LEU A 207 -0.70 13.72 3.78
CA LEU A 207 0.76 13.74 3.75
C LEU A 207 1.30 15.13 4.16
N ARG A 208 0.71 16.23 3.67
CA ARG A 208 1.07 17.60 4.08
C ARG A 208 1.02 17.76 5.59
N ARG A 209 -0.05 17.31 6.25
CA ARG A 209 -0.20 17.43 7.72
C ARG A 209 0.88 16.68 8.49
N ILE A 210 1.38 15.57 7.93
CA ILE A 210 2.52 14.84 8.47
C ILE A 210 3.80 15.68 8.33
N GLY A 211 4.01 16.32 7.18
CA GLY A 211 5.13 17.24 6.96
C GLY A 211 5.11 18.43 7.91
N GLU A 212 3.93 19.04 8.11
CA GLU A 212 3.73 20.16 9.04
C GLU A 212 3.82 19.75 10.53
N ASN A 213 3.97 18.45 10.83
CA ASN A 213 3.88 17.88 12.18
C ASN A 213 2.63 18.35 12.96
N SER A 214 1.50 18.52 12.26
CA SER A 214 0.25 19.03 12.83
C SER A 214 -0.68 17.88 13.21
N VAL A 215 -0.73 17.51 14.49
CA VAL A 215 -1.59 16.42 14.99
C VAL A 215 -3.08 16.71 14.76
N SER A 216 -3.56 17.88 15.15
CA SER A 216 -4.97 18.26 14.97
C SER A 216 -5.34 18.40 13.49
N GLY A 217 -4.43 18.95 12.67
CA GLY A 217 -4.60 19.03 11.22
C GLY A 217 -4.67 17.64 10.59
N LEU A 218 -3.82 16.71 11.05
CA LEU A 218 -3.78 15.32 10.60
C LEU A 218 -5.11 14.60 10.90
N GLU A 219 -5.64 14.71 12.12
CA GLU A 219 -6.93 14.09 12.48
C GLU A 219 -8.08 14.60 11.62
N ALA A 220 -8.13 15.92 11.40
CA ALA A 220 -9.15 16.54 10.57
C ALA A 220 -9.06 16.07 9.10
N GLU A 221 -7.86 16.06 8.51
CA GLU A 221 -7.68 15.63 7.12
C GLU A 221 -7.85 14.11 6.94
N LEU A 222 -7.42 13.28 7.90
CA LEU A 222 -7.66 11.83 7.86
C LEU A 222 -9.16 11.51 7.95
N THR A 223 -9.89 12.17 8.85
CA THR A 223 -11.35 12.05 8.98
C THR A 223 -12.05 12.39 7.67
N LYS A 224 -11.63 13.50 7.05
CA LYS A 224 -12.15 13.95 5.76
C LYS A 224 -11.79 12.99 4.62
N ALA A 225 -10.56 12.51 4.58
CA ALA A 225 -10.09 11.58 3.57
C ALA A 225 -10.82 10.23 3.65
N ALA A 226 -11.05 9.69 4.85
CA ALA A 226 -11.85 8.49 5.05
C ALA A 226 -13.31 8.68 4.58
N SER A 227 -13.90 9.85 4.85
CA SER A 227 -15.24 10.19 4.38
C SER A 227 -15.31 10.29 2.85
N LEU A 228 -14.27 10.82 2.20
CA LEU A 228 -14.16 10.89 0.74
C LEU A 228 -13.89 9.53 0.11
N HIS A 229 -13.10 8.67 0.75
CA HIS A 229 -12.92 7.27 0.37
C HIS A 229 -14.27 6.54 0.37
N LYS A 230 -15.07 6.68 1.44
CA LYS A 230 -16.47 6.19 1.47
C LYS A 230 -17.28 6.71 0.29
N LYS A 231 -17.25 8.02 0.03
CA LYS A 231 -17.99 8.65 -1.07
C LYS A 231 -17.58 8.11 -2.44
N TYR A 232 -16.31 7.75 -2.62
CA TYR A 232 -15.83 7.17 -3.88
C TYR A 232 -16.30 5.73 -4.07
N TRP A 233 -16.18 4.89 -3.03
CA TRP A 233 -16.46 3.46 -3.11
C TRP A 233 -17.93 3.11 -2.95
N ALA A 234 -18.75 3.94 -2.30
CA ALA A 234 -20.20 3.72 -2.15
C ALA A 234 -21.02 3.95 -3.43
N THR A 235 -20.38 4.14 -4.59
CA THR A 235 -21.08 4.56 -5.82
C THR A 235 -21.51 3.34 -6.62
N PRO A 236 -22.70 3.31 -7.23
CA PRO A 236 -23.23 2.09 -7.86
C PRO A 236 -22.31 1.42 -8.90
N GLN A 237 -21.46 2.21 -9.57
CA GLN A 237 -20.46 1.71 -10.53
C GLN A 237 -19.33 0.90 -9.87
N LYS A 238 -19.10 1.10 -8.57
CA LYS A 238 -18.20 0.35 -7.71
C LYS A 238 -19.04 -0.68 -6.97
N ARG A 239 -18.85 -1.96 -7.31
CA ARG A 239 -19.67 -3.05 -6.77
C ARG A 239 -19.38 -3.22 -5.27
N ALA A 240 -20.37 -3.68 -4.50
CA ALA A 240 -20.20 -4.08 -3.10
C ALA A 240 -19.14 -5.21 -2.92
N GLU A 241 -18.75 -5.85 -4.01
CA GLU A 241 -17.73 -6.89 -4.09
C GLU A 241 -16.34 -6.35 -4.44
N ASP A 242 -16.17 -5.05 -4.76
CA ASP A 242 -14.84 -4.51 -5.08
C ASP A 242 -14.01 -4.36 -3.81
N LEU A 243 -13.14 -5.34 -3.57
CA LEU A 243 -12.30 -5.41 -2.37
C LEU A 243 -11.44 -4.16 -2.16
N ASN A 244 -11.10 -3.43 -3.22
CA ASN A 244 -10.26 -2.23 -3.10
C ASN A 244 -10.92 -1.11 -2.29
N GLY A 245 -12.24 -1.16 -2.12
CA GLY A 245 -12.98 -0.24 -1.26
C GLY A 245 -12.93 -0.57 0.22
N MET A 246 -12.66 -1.82 0.61
CA MET A 246 -12.89 -2.33 1.98
C MET A 246 -12.05 -1.62 3.04
N VAL A 247 -10.81 -1.28 2.68
CA VAL A 247 -9.86 -0.57 3.54
C VAL A 247 -9.08 0.40 2.67
N SER A 248 -8.70 1.56 3.21
CA SER A 248 -7.90 2.52 2.46
C SER A 248 -6.41 2.28 2.75
N LEU A 249 -5.78 1.33 2.06
CA LEU A 249 -4.33 1.06 2.23
C LEU A 249 -3.47 2.33 2.15
N PRO A 250 -3.72 3.29 1.23
CA PRO A 250 -2.94 4.52 1.20
C PRO A 250 -3.08 5.36 2.48
N LEU A 251 -4.29 5.47 3.04
CA LEU A 251 -4.50 6.23 4.28
C LEU A 251 -3.97 5.50 5.51
N VAL A 252 -4.11 4.16 5.57
CA VAL A 252 -3.49 3.36 6.65
C VAL A 252 -1.97 3.52 6.61
N ALA A 253 -1.35 3.50 5.44
CA ALA A 253 0.10 3.68 5.30
C ALA A 253 0.57 5.06 5.77
N LEU A 254 -0.15 6.14 5.43
CA LEU A 254 0.17 7.49 5.92
C LEU A 254 -0.06 7.63 7.43
N ALA A 255 -1.15 7.04 7.94
CA ALA A 255 -1.43 7.00 9.37
C ALA A 255 -0.34 6.24 10.15
N ALA A 256 0.12 5.09 9.64
CA ALA A 256 1.22 4.33 10.22
C ALA A 256 2.54 5.12 10.19
N LEU A 257 2.85 5.78 9.06
CA LEU A 257 4.01 6.66 8.94
C LEU A 257 3.98 7.81 9.95
N ALA A 258 2.82 8.46 10.14
CA ALA A 258 2.65 9.52 11.14
C ALA A 258 2.83 8.98 12.57
N TRP A 259 2.25 7.81 12.85
CA TRP A 259 2.37 7.14 14.14
C TRP A 259 3.82 6.79 14.47
N ASP A 260 4.55 6.22 13.52
CA ASP A 260 5.95 5.84 13.67
C ASP A 260 6.86 7.08 13.85
N ARG A 261 6.43 8.26 13.37
CA ARG A 261 7.08 9.56 13.61
C ARG A 261 6.74 10.22 14.95
N GLY A 262 6.00 9.53 15.82
CA GLY A 262 5.65 10.07 17.13
C GLY A 262 4.39 10.94 17.14
N MET A 263 3.72 11.14 15.99
CA MET A 263 2.42 11.83 15.98
C MET A 263 1.38 10.91 16.62
N ARG A 264 0.90 11.29 17.80
CA ARG A 264 -0.15 10.54 18.53
C ARG A 264 -1.50 11.18 18.24
N PHE A 265 -2.33 10.46 17.51
CA PHE A 265 -3.65 10.89 17.07
C PHE A 265 -4.62 9.71 17.14
N HIS A 266 -5.91 9.95 16.95
CA HIS A 266 -6.89 8.88 16.81
C HIS A 266 -8.02 9.26 15.85
N VAL A 267 -8.31 8.38 14.87
CA VAL A 267 -9.44 8.53 13.94
C VAL A 267 -10.21 7.22 13.87
N GLU A 268 -11.42 7.23 14.41
CA GLU A 268 -12.32 6.07 14.35
C GLU A 268 -12.90 5.89 12.94
N SER A 269 -12.44 4.88 12.21
CA SER A 269 -12.92 4.59 10.86
C SER A 269 -12.78 3.11 10.54
N ASP A 270 -13.82 2.50 9.96
CA ASP A 270 -13.74 1.13 9.47
C ASP A 270 -12.72 0.99 8.30
N TYR A 271 -12.33 2.10 7.67
CA TYR A 271 -11.30 2.10 6.62
C TYR A 271 -9.86 2.21 7.16
N LEU A 272 -9.69 2.37 8.47
CA LEU A 272 -8.41 2.53 9.15
C LEU A 272 -8.31 1.56 10.33
N PRO A 273 -8.11 0.24 10.11
CA PRO A 273 -7.93 -0.71 11.20
C PRO A 273 -6.80 -0.25 12.13
N TRP A 274 -7.12 0.04 13.38
CA TRP A 274 -6.23 0.81 14.25
C TRP A 274 -4.96 0.04 14.61
N SER A 275 -5.04 -1.28 14.79
CA SER A 275 -3.88 -2.16 15.01
C SER A 275 -2.88 -2.17 13.85
N TRP A 276 -3.33 -1.86 12.61
CA TRP A 276 -2.45 -1.72 11.45
C TRP A 276 -1.72 -0.37 11.50
N VAL A 277 -2.44 0.68 11.91
CA VAL A 277 -1.90 2.03 12.11
C VAL A 277 -0.87 2.04 13.22
N THR A 278 -1.17 1.47 14.39
CA THR A 278 -0.24 1.46 15.54
C THR A 278 0.87 0.42 15.42
N GLY A 279 0.71 -0.55 14.54
CA GLY A 279 1.66 -1.65 14.34
C GLY A 279 1.47 -2.83 15.30
N GLU A 280 0.52 -2.73 16.23
CA GLU A 280 0.19 -3.81 17.17
C GLU A 280 -0.11 -5.14 16.48
N LEU A 281 -0.70 -5.11 15.29
CA LEU A 281 -0.96 -6.33 14.51
C LEU A 281 0.33 -7.11 14.21
N PHE A 282 1.42 -6.41 13.92
CA PHE A 282 2.68 -7.01 13.48
C PHE A 282 3.62 -7.35 14.64
N ASN A 283 3.38 -6.76 15.82
CA ASN A 283 4.14 -7.05 17.05
C ASN A 283 3.69 -8.36 17.73
N ARG A 284 2.55 -8.93 17.32
CA ARG A 284 1.98 -10.16 17.90
C ARG A 284 2.54 -11.46 17.30
N VAL A 285 3.51 -11.36 16.38
CA VAL A 285 4.15 -12.52 15.76
C VAL A 285 5.60 -12.59 16.26
N GLU A 286 5.86 -13.51 17.18
CA GLU A 286 7.23 -13.90 17.54
C GLU A 286 7.94 -14.42 16.29
N VAL A 287 8.91 -13.66 15.78
CA VAL A 287 9.89 -14.19 14.84
C VAL A 287 10.78 -15.14 15.66
N PRO A 288 10.91 -16.44 15.29
CA PRO A 288 11.85 -17.32 15.96
C PRO A 288 13.23 -16.67 15.90
N LYS A 289 13.84 -16.43 17.06
CA LYS A 289 15.22 -15.95 17.15
C LYS A 289 16.09 -17.00 16.44
N ILE A 290 16.59 -16.66 15.25
CA ILE A 290 17.66 -17.44 14.64
C ILE A 290 18.88 -17.20 15.52
N VAL A 291 19.18 -18.19 16.36
CA VAL A 291 20.44 -18.23 17.11
C VAL A 291 21.54 -18.42 16.06
N PRO A 292 22.46 -17.46 15.89
CA PRO A 292 23.61 -17.69 15.03
C PRO A 292 24.41 -18.87 15.60
N LYS A 293 24.68 -19.86 14.75
CA LYS A 293 25.75 -20.82 15.00
C LYS A 293 27.08 -20.17 14.67
#